data_AF-J3MKC6-F1
#
_entry.id   AF-J3MKC6-F1
#
_cell.length_a   1.000
_cell.length_b   1.000
_cell.length_c   1.000
_cell.angle_alpha   90.00
_cell.angle_beta   90.00
_cell.angle_gamma   90.00
#
_symmetry.space_group_name_H-M   'P 1'
#
loop_
_entity.id
_entity.type
_entity.pdbx_description
1 polymer ?
#
loop_
_entity_poly.entity_id
_entity_poly.type
_entity_poly.pdbx_seq_one_letter_code
_entity_poly.pdbx_strand_id
1 'polypeptide(L)'
;MMKDGTKALNFIPVPNHPPRIPEPSSVSDGQDHAAEMRRIEGSCCWQSFCGNEQIFQSPSASTLKIRPKAKDERNGKRKSSEGISAINEKLEKFIEARQMATIDREKMADLQESLANKKLETAKLAHKTAREKTKCKMLEMYKELLFASTSQLSEEALAEREKALESMRLSLFNKDD
;
A
#
# COMPACT_ATOMS: atom_id res chain seq x y z
N MET A 1 25.54 -64.39 46.11
CA MET A 1 25.55 -63.23 47.02
C MET A 1 26.19 -62.07 46.27
N MET A 2 25.42 -60.99 46.13
CA MET A 2 25.77 -59.59 45.81
C MET A 2 26.88 -59.33 44.77
N LYS A 3 26.48 -58.91 43.56
CA LYS A 3 27.33 -58.11 42.66
C LYS A 3 26.87 -56.67 42.78
N ASP A 4 27.70 -55.83 43.41
CA ASP A 4 27.44 -54.42 43.60
C ASP A 4 27.51 -53.68 42.26
N GLY A 5 26.37 -53.16 41.83
CA GLY A 5 26.22 -52.30 40.67
C GLY A 5 26.42 -50.84 41.05
N THR A 6 27.66 -50.36 41.01
CA THR A 6 27.96 -48.92 41.14
C THR A 6 27.48 -48.19 39.89
N LYS A 7 26.33 -47.51 40.00
CA LYS A 7 25.87 -46.57 38.96
C LYS A 7 26.71 -45.30 39.06
N ALA A 8 27.53 -45.02 38.05
CA ALA A 8 28.17 -43.73 37.89
C ALA A 8 27.09 -42.68 37.56
N LEU A 9 26.85 -41.75 38.49
CA LEU A 9 26.10 -40.54 38.20
C LEU A 9 27.01 -39.61 37.40
N ASN A 10 26.66 -39.37 36.14
CA ASN A 10 27.37 -38.43 35.29
C ASN A 10 27.24 -37.02 35.87
N PHE A 11 28.36 -36.50 36.37
CA PHE A 11 28.48 -35.12 36.84
C PHE A 11 28.54 -34.21 35.60
N ILE A 12 27.45 -33.47 35.33
CA ILE A 12 27.44 -32.47 34.26
C ILE A 12 28.11 -31.21 34.82
N PRO A 13 29.24 -30.73 34.25
CA PRO A 13 29.85 -29.50 34.69
C PRO A 13 28.93 -28.33 34.32
N VAL A 14 28.55 -27.52 35.32
CA VAL A 14 27.85 -26.25 35.09
C VAL A 14 28.89 -25.20 34.66
N PRO A 15 28.77 -24.61 33.46
CA PRO A 15 29.68 -23.55 33.04
C PRO A 15 29.46 -22.29 33.88
N ASN A 16 30.53 -21.81 34.51
CA ASN A 16 30.51 -20.70 35.48
C ASN A 16 30.77 -19.33 34.80
N HIS A 17 30.29 -19.15 33.57
CA HIS A 17 30.46 -17.90 32.83
C HIS A 17 29.09 -17.28 32.52
N PRO A 18 28.88 -15.98 32.82
CA PRO A 18 27.69 -15.29 32.38
C PRO A 18 27.65 -15.27 30.83
N PRO A 19 26.45 -15.36 30.22
CA PRO A 19 26.33 -15.25 28.78
C PRO A 19 26.93 -13.91 28.31
N ARG A 20 27.94 -13.98 27.43
CA ARG A 20 28.43 -12.78 26.74
C ARG A 20 27.27 -12.24 25.91
N ILE A 21 26.78 -11.07 26.30
CA ILE A 21 25.91 -10.26 25.46
C ILE A 21 26.74 -9.87 24.24
N PRO A 22 26.30 -10.17 23.00
CA PRO A 22 27.00 -9.68 21.82
C PRO A 22 26.94 -8.15 21.83
N GLU A 23 28.11 -7.52 21.79
CA GLU A 23 28.23 -6.08 21.60
C GLU A 23 27.50 -5.69 20.31
N PRO A 24 26.73 -4.59 20.31
CA PRO A 24 26.09 -4.11 19.10
C PRO A 24 27.19 -3.71 18.11
N SER A 25 27.32 -4.49 17.04
CA SER A 25 28.08 -4.11 15.87
C SER A 25 27.54 -2.77 15.38
N SER A 26 28.38 -1.74 15.47
CA SER A 26 28.23 -0.47 14.80
C SER A 26 28.31 -0.69 13.29
N VAL A 27 27.20 -1.15 12.70
CA VAL A 27 27.02 -1.15 11.25
C VAL A 27 26.12 0.02 10.90
N SER A 28 26.81 1.06 10.45
CA SER A 28 26.27 2.25 9.80
C SER A 28 25.71 1.87 8.43
N ASP A 29 24.51 1.31 8.37
CA ASP A 29 23.75 1.20 7.13
C ASP A 29 22.61 2.21 7.14
N GLY A 30 22.99 3.48 6.98
CA GLY A 30 22.12 4.52 6.47
C GLY A 30 21.84 4.28 4.97
N GLN A 31 21.19 3.16 4.64
CA GLN A 31 20.68 2.91 3.30
C GLN A 31 19.31 3.58 3.15
N ASP A 32 19.35 4.82 2.65
CA ASP A 32 18.55 5.28 1.52
C ASP A 32 17.07 4.85 1.40
N HIS A 33 16.30 4.89 2.49
CA HIS A 33 14.84 4.80 2.40
C HIS A 33 14.19 5.97 1.63
N ALA A 34 14.93 7.06 1.41
CA ALA A 34 14.49 8.19 0.57
C ALA A 34 14.62 7.92 -0.94
N ALA A 35 15.41 6.92 -1.36
CA ALA A 35 15.58 6.57 -2.76
C ALA A 35 14.50 5.59 -3.26
N GLU A 36 13.96 4.73 -2.40
CA GLU A 36 12.90 3.78 -2.79
C GLU A 36 11.53 4.48 -2.95
N MET A 37 11.25 5.53 -2.17
CA MET A 37 10.03 6.34 -2.32
C MET A 37 9.96 7.07 -3.67
N ARG A 38 11.11 7.44 -4.25
CA ARG A 38 11.15 8.07 -5.59
C ARG A 38 10.95 7.10 -6.75
N ARG A 39 11.00 5.78 -6.51
CA ARG A 39 10.72 4.78 -7.56
C ARG A 39 9.21 4.56 -7.75
N ILE A 40 8.40 4.79 -6.71
CA ILE A 40 6.92 4.67 -6.80
C ILE A 40 6.29 5.95 -7.39
N GLU A 41 6.91 7.11 -7.19
CA GLU A 41 6.41 8.39 -7.73
C GLU A 41 6.79 8.64 -9.21
N GLY A 42 7.79 7.95 -9.75
CA GLY A 42 8.27 8.15 -11.13
C GLY A 42 7.63 7.26 -12.21
N SER A 43 6.80 6.28 -11.84
CA SER A 43 6.19 5.35 -12.79
C SER A 43 4.65 5.30 -12.71
N CYS A 44 4.02 6.34 -12.17
CA CYS A 44 2.68 6.71 -12.63
C CYS A 44 2.84 7.43 -13.97
N CYS A 45 3.17 6.63 -14.99
CA CYS A 45 2.98 6.97 -16.37
C CYS A 45 1.49 7.31 -16.56
N TRP A 46 1.16 8.58 -16.45
CA TRP A 46 -0.16 9.16 -16.80
C TRP A 46 -0.53 8.97 -18.28
N GLN A 47 0.25 8.19 -19.05
CA GLN A 47 0.05 7.95 -20.48
C GLN A 47 -0.99 6.87 -20.81
N SER A 48 -1.59 6.18 -19.83
CA SER A 48 -2.59 5.13 -20.12
C SER A 48 -4.04 5.50 -19.81
N PHE A 49 -4.33 6.77 -19.47
CA PHE A 49 -5.71 7.22 -19.27
C PHE A 49 -6.01 8.53 -20.03
N CYS A 50 -5.49 8.64 -21.26
CA CYS A 50 -5.94 9.60 -22.25
C CYS A 50 -6.25 8.84 -23.54
N GLY A 51 -7.55 8.74 -23.85
CA GLY A 51 -8.03 8.36 -25.19
C GLY A 51 -8.07 6.87 -25.48
N ASN A 52 -9.07 6.16 -24.93
CA ASN A 52 -9.65 5.04 -25.68
C ASN A 52 -11.16 5.26 -25.85
N GLU A 53 -11.48 6.46 -26.34
CA GLU A 53 -12.65 6.64 -27.16
C GLU A 53 -12.27 6.02 -28.52
N GLN A 54 -12.48 4.70 -28.65
CA GLN A 54 -12.54 4.09 -29.97
C GLN A 54 -13.78 4.65 -30.64
N ILE A 55 -13.56 5.82 -31.24
CA ILE A 55 -14.30 6.34 -32.37
C ILE A 55 -14.55 5.16 -33.29
N PHE A 56 -15.83 4.84 -33.42
CA PHE A 56 -16.40 4.06 -34.49
C PHE A 56 -15.75 4.51 -35.80
N GLN A 57 -14.75 3.76 -36.27
CA GLN A 57 -14.14 4.00 -37.58
C GLN A 57 -15.20 3.68 -38.63
N SER A 58 -15.88 4.73 -39.06
CA SER A 58 -16.65 4.75 -40.30
C SER A 58 -15.70 4.34 -41.44
N PRO A 59 -16.00 3.29 -42.22
CA PRO A 59 -15.17 2.94 -43.35
C PRO A 59 -15.22 4.08 -44.37
N SER A 60 -14.06 4.67 -44.62
CA SER A 60 -13.82 5.72 -45.60
C SER A 60 -14.39 5.35 -46.98
N ALA A 61 -15.04 6.34 -47.59
CA ALA A 61 -15.56 6.31 -48.96
C ALA A 61 -14.57 5.68 -49.95
N SER A 62 -14.82 4.41 -50.28
CA SER A 62 -14.20 3.75 -51.43
C SER A 62 -15.21 3.80 -52.57
N THR A 63 -14.90 4.60 -53.57
CA THR A 63 -15.64 4.85 -54.80
C THR A 63 -16.17 3.54 -55.40
N LEU A 64 -17.50 3.37 -55.36
CA LEU A 64 -18.21 2.23 -55.92
C LEU A 64 -18.12 2.29 -57.47
N LYS A 65 -17.14 1.59 -58.07
CA LYS A 65 -17.19 1.26 -59.51
C LYS A 65 -18.29 0.24 -59.73
N ILE A 66 -19.46 0.71 -60.16
CA ILE A 66 -20.56 -0.15 -60.62
C ILE A 66 -20.13 -0.79 -61.95
N ARG A 67 -19.85 -2.11 -61.94
CA ARG A 67 -19.86 -2.95 -63.15
C ARG A 67 -21.25 -3.59 -63.25
N PRO A 68 -21.96 -3.48 -64.39
CA PRO A 68 -23.29 -4.05 -64.50
C PRO A 68 -23.26 -5.52 -64.92
N LYS A 69 -24.12 -6.28 -64.26
CA LYS A 69 -24.78 -7.54 -64.66
C LYS A 69 -23.94 -8.82 -64.69
N ALA A 70 -24.28 -9.69 -63.74
CA ALA A 70 -24.74 -11.04 -64.06
C ALA A 70 -25.90 -11.38 -63.12
N LYS A 71 -27.09 -11.62 -63.71
CA LYS A 71 -28.16 -12.38 -63.07
C LYS A 71 -27.60 -13.77 -62.85
N ASP A 72 -27.35 -14.15 -61.61
CA ASP A 72 -27.23 -15.56 -61.26
C ASP A 72 -28.36 -15.91 -60.31
N GLU A 73 -29.19 -16.83 -60.77
CA GLU A 73 -30.38 -17.30 -60.11
C GLU A 73 -29.99 -17.99 -58.79
N ARG A 74 -30.50 -17.49 -57.66
CA ARG A 74 -30.49 -18.27 -56.42
C ARG A 74 -31.91 -18.69 -56.06
N ASN A 75 -32.48 -19.53 -56.92
CA ASN A 75 -33.61 -20.39 -56.62
C ASN A 75 -33.11 -21.62 -55.85
N GLY A 76 -33.33 -21.70 -54.54
CA GLY A 76 -32.93 -22.90 -53.81
C GLY A 76 -33.16 -22.88 -52.31
N LYS A 77 -34.39 -23.21 -51.91
CA LYS A 77 -34.77 -23.96 -50.70
C LYS A 77 -34.04 -23.57 -49.39
N ARG A 78 -34.77 -22.82 -48.55
CA ARG A 78 -34.47 -22.44 -47.17
C ARG A 78 -33.62 -23.49 -46.42
N LYS A 79 -32.35 -23.16 -46.16
CA LYS A 79 -31.61 -23.57 -44.96
C LYS A 79 -31.54 -22.37 -44.00
N SER A 80 -32.69 -21.76 -43.67
CA SER A 80 -32.70 -20.54 -42.85
C SER A 80 -32.58 -20.82 -41.35
N SER A 81 -32.85 -22.04 -40.89
CA SER A 81 -32.75 -22.39 -39.46
C SER A 81 -31.30 -22.46 -38.97
N GLU A 82 -30.40 -23.03 -39.78
CA GLU A 82 -29.02 -23.32 -39.37
C GLU A 82 -28.16 -22.05 -39.29
N GLY A 83 -28.36 -21.11 -40.23
CA GLY A 83 -27.70 -19.79 -40.20
C GLY A 83 -28.17 -18.92 -39.04
N ILE A 84 -29.48 -18.95 -38.72
CA ILE A 84 -30.04 -18.22 -37.56
C ILE A 84 -29.52 -18.83 -36.25
N SER A 85 -29.42 -20.16 -36.16
CA SER A 85 -28.87 -20.83 -34.97
C SER A 85 -27.40 -20.46 -34.72
N ALA A 86 -26.58 -20.42 -35.77
CA ALA A 86 -25.17 -20.03 -35.64
C ALA A 86 -24.98 -18.55 -35.24
N ILE A 87 -25.91 -17.67 -35.63
CA ILE A 87 -25.90 -16.27 -35.22
C ILE A 87 -26.28 -16.15 -33.74
N ASN A 88 -27.31 -16.87 -33.29
CA ASN A 88 -27.73 -16.87 -31.89
C ASN A 88 -26.63 -17.40 -30.96
N GLU A 89 -25.92 -18.48 -31.34
CA GLU A 89 -24.80 -19.01 -30.56
C GLU A 89 -23.66 -17.97 -30.41
N LYS A 90 -23.36 -17.22 -31.48
CA LYS A 90 -22.35 -16.15 -31.41
C LYS A 90 -22.82 -14.96 -30.56
N LEU A 91 -24.10 -14.63 -30.61
CA LEU A 91 -24.69 -13.59 -29.79
C LEU A 91 -24.61 -13.95 -28.30
N GLU A 92 -24.92 -15.19 -27.94
CA GLU A 92 -24.84 -15.66 -26.55
C GLU A 92 -23.40 -15.56 -26.02
N LYS A 93 -22.41 -16.04 -26.78
CA LYS A 93 -20.99 -15.91 -26.42
C LYS A 93 -20.55 -14.46 -26.26
N PHE A 94 -21.09 -13.55 -27.08
CA PHE A 94 -20.80 -12.11 -26.94
C PHE A 94 -21.42 -11.53 -25.67
N ILE A 95 -22.64 -11.93 -25.32
CA ILE A 95 -23.31 -11.52 -24.09
C ILE A 95 -22.51 -12.03 -22.88
N GLU A 96 -22.13 -13.30 -22.87
CA GLU A 96 -21.29 -13.90 -21.82
C GLU A 96 -19.94 -13.19 -21.70
N ALA A 97 -19.24 -12.97 -22.82
CA ALA A 97 -17.97 -12.25 -22.82
C ALA A 97 -18.10 -10.83 -22.27
N ARG A 98 -19.18 -10.12 -22.61
CA ARG A 98 -19.46 -8.79 -22.09
C ARG A 98 -19.73 -8.81 -20.58
N GLN A 99 -20.53 -9.77 -20.10
CA GLN A 99 -20.83 -9.93 -18.68
C GLN A 99 -19.58 -10.25 -17.86
N MET A 100 -18.73 -11.15 -18.37
CA MET A 100 -17.46 -11.46 -17.71
C MET A 100 -16.55 -10.23 -17.66
N ALA A 101 -16.46 -9.46 -18.75
CA ALA A 101 -15.69 -8.23 -18.78
C ALA A 101 -16.20 -7.17 -17.79
N THR A 102 -17.52 -7.06 -17.57
CA THR A 102 -18.08 -6.15 -16.56
C THR A 102 -17.76 -6.61 -15.15
N ILE A 103 -17.91 -7.91 -14.86
CA ILE A 103 -17.58 -8.49 -13.55
C ILE A 103 -16.10 -8.28 -13.23
N ASP A 104 -15.21 -8.51 -14.19
CA ASP A 104 -13.77 -8.34 -13.98
C ASP A 104 -13.42 -6.87 -13.74
N ARG A 105 -14.05 -5.94 -14.46
CA ARG A 105 -13.89 -4.50 -14.22
C ARG A 105 -14.35 -4.11 -12.82
N GLU A 106 -15.50 -4.62 -12.35
CA GLU A 106 -16.01 -4.36 -11.01
C GLU A 106 -15.05 -4.88 -9.94
N LYS A 107 -14.58 -6.12 -10.05
CA LYS A 107 -13.57 -6.68 -9.13
C LYS A 107 -12.30 -5.84 -9.09
N MET A 108 -11.84 -5.34 -10.23
CA MET A 108 -10.66 -4.48 -10.29
C MET A 108 -10.90 -3.13 -9.62
N ALA A 109 -12.10 -2.55 -9.77
CA ALA A 109 -12.48 -1.33 -9.07
C ALA A 109 -12.49 -1.54 -7.54
N ASP A 110 -13.08 -2.63 -7.07
CA ASP A 110 -13.12 -2.99 -5.65
C ASP A 110 -11.70 -3.18 -5.08
N LEU A 111 -10.83 -3.86 -5.83
CA LEU A 111 -9.42 -4.03 -5.45
C LEU A 111 -8.70 -2.69 -5.36
N GLN A 112 -8.90 -1.80 -6.34
CA GLN A 112 -8.28 -0.48 -6.36
C GLN A 112 -8.77 0.38 -5.18
N GLU A 113 -10.07 0.38 -4.90
CA GLU A 113 -10.65 1.08 -3.76
C GLU A 113 -10.10 0.54 -2.44
N SER A 114 -10.09 -0.79 -2.27
CA SER A 114 -9.57 -1.42 -1.05
C SER A 114 -8.08 -1.12 -0.82
N LEU A 115 -7.28 -1.06 -1.90
CA LEU A 115 -5.87 -0.70 -1.83
C LEU A 115 -5.70 0.78 -1.45
N ALA A 116 -6.49 1.68 -2.06
CA ALA A 116 -6.46 3.10 -1.75
C ALA A 116 -6.83 3.35 -0.28
N ASN A 117 -7.89 2.72 0.21
CA ASN A 117 -8.31 2.81 1.61
C ASN A 117 -7.23 2.27 2.56
N LYS A 118 -6.63 1.11 2.27
CA LYS A 118 -5.53 0.57 3.08
C LYS A 118 -4.33 1.52 3.13
N LYS A 119 -3.96 2.14 2.01
CA LYS A 119 -2.87 3.13 1.96
C LYS A 119 -3.20 4.37 2.79
N LEU A 120 -4.43 4.88 2.68
CA LEU A 120 -4.90 6.02 3.46
C LEU A 120 -4.85 5.73 4.97
N GLU A 121 -5.39 4.60 5.40
CA GLU A 121 -5.38 4.22 6.82
C GLU A 121 -3.96 3.99 7.35
N THR A 122 -3.07 3.40 6.54
CA THR A 122 -1.66 3.27 6.89
C THR A 122 -0.99 4.64 7.07
N ALA A 123 -1.27 5.59 6.18
CA ALA A 123 -0.73 6.95 6.29
C ALA A 123 -1.27 7.69 7.52
N LYS A 124 -2.57 7.57 7.82
CA LYS A 124 -3.18 8.12 9.03
C LYS A 124 -2.54 7.55 10.29
N LEU A 125 -2.33 6.23 10.32
CA LEU A 125 -1.69 5.57 11.45
C LEU A 125 -0.24 6.03 11.63
N ALA A 126 0.53 6.11 10.55
CA ALA A 126 1.92 6.59 10.60
C ALA A 126 1.99 8.04 11.11
N HIS A 127 1.10 8.92 10.64
CA HIS A 127 1.00 10.29 11.12
C HIS A 127 0.65 10.33 12.62
N LYS A 128 -0.33 9.54 13.06
CA LYS A 128 -0.69 9.44 14.48
C LYS A 128 0.48 8.94 15.33
N THR A 129 1.20 7.91 14.89
CA THR A 129 2.40 7.41 15.58
C THR A 129 3.51 8.45 15.64
N ALA A 130 3.74 9.21 14.56
CA ALA A 130 4.73 10.28 14.54
C ALA A 130 4.34 11.45 15.47
N ARG A 131 3.07 11.83 15.48
CA ARG A 131 2.51 12.83 16.41
C ARG A 131 2.70 12.39 17.86
N GLU A 132 2.33 11.16 18.19
CA GLU A 132 2.43 10.64 19.56
C GLU A 132 3.87 10.45 20.00
N LYS A 133 4.75 10.00 19.12
CA LYS A 133 6.20 9.97 19.40
C LYS A 133 6.73 11.38 19.72
N THR A 134 6.26 12.39 18.99
CA THR A 134 6.64 13.78 19.24
C THR A 134 6.07 14.29 20.56
N LYS A 135 4.78 14.03 20.85
CA LYS A 135 4.15 14.36 22.15
C LYS A 135 4.88 13.70 23.32
N CYS A 136 5.25 12.43 23.22
CA CYS A 136 6.03 11.72 24.26
C CYS A 136 7.38 12.39 24.53
N LYS A 137 8.14 12.73 23.47
CA LYS A 137 9.42 13.43 23.63
C LYS A 137 9.25 14.81 24.26
N MET A 138 8.23 15.55 23.84
CA MET A 138 7.91 16.86 24.42
C MET A 138 7.53 16.76 25.90
N LEU A 139 6.80 15.71 26.30
CA LEU A 139 6.48 15.44 27.70
C LEU A 139 7.72 15.09 28.54
N GLU A 140 8.64 14.31 27.97
CA GLU A 140 9.91 13.98 28.61
C GLU A 140 10.75 15.25 28.84
N MET A 141 10.93 16.09 27.82
CA MET A 141 11.58 17.38 27.95
C MET A 141 10.88 18.31 28.95
N TYR A 142 9.55 18.35 28.94
CA TYR A 142 8.77 19.17 29.88
C TYR A 142 9.05 18.75 31.32
N LYS A 143 9.08 17.43 31.57
CA LYS A 143 9.42 16.85 32.88
C LYS A 143 10.84 17.21 33.30
N GLU A 144 11.81 17.04 32.40
CA GLU A 144 13.21 17.39 32.66
C GLU A 144 13.38 18.86 33.02
N LEU A 145 12.79 19.76 32.23
CA LEU A 145 12.82 21.19 32.50
C LEU A 145 12.17 21.51 33.84
N LEU A 146 11.01 20.93 34.14
CA LEU A 146 10.26 21.18 35.37
C LEU A 146 11.07 20.84 36.63
N PHE A 147 11.82 19.73 36.59
CA PHE A 147 12.61 19.24 37.73
C PHE A 147 14.08 19.72 37.73
N ALA A 148 14.55 20.39 36.68
CA ALA A 148 15.89 20.94 36.63
C ALA A 148 16.12 21.99 37.74
N SER A 149 17.32 22.01 38.31
CA SER A 149 17.71 23.01 39.32
C SER A 149 17.76 24.40 38.71
N THR A 150 17.10 25.36 39.37
CA THR A 150 17.02 26.76 38.93
C THR A 150 17.89 27.71 39.76
N SER A 151 18.63 27.20 40.75
CA SER A 151 19.35 28.02 41.74
C SER A 151 20.46 28.91 41.19
N GLN A 152 20.97 28.61 39.98
CA GLN A 152 22.03 29.38 39.32
C GLN A 152 21.52 30.27 38.17
N LEU A 153 20.20 30.34 37.94
CA LEU A 153 19.63 31.12 36.85
C LEU A 153 19.40 32.58 37.27
N SER A 154 19.64 33.52 36.35
CA SER A 154 19.25 34.92 36.51
C SER A 154 17.74 35.08 36.44
N GLU A 155 17.22 36.22 36.93
CA GLU A 155 15.78 36.52 36.89
C GLU A 155 15.20 36.51 35.46
N GLU A 156 15.95 37.05 34.50
CA GLU A 156 15.57 37.01 33.08
C GLU A 156 15.51 35.57 32.53
N ALA A 157 16.47 34.72 32.89
CA ALA A 157 16.48 33.32 32.48
C ALA A 157 15.34 32.51 33.12
N LEU A 158 14.93 32.86 34.36
CA LEU A 158 13.77 32.26 35.01
C LEU A 158 12.47 32.63 34.31
N ALA A 159 12.30 33.90 33.93
CA ALA A 159 11.13 34.37 33.21
C ALA A 159 10.99 33.68 31.84
N GLU A 160 12.10 33.52 31.10
CA GLU A 160 12.07 32.83 29.80
C GLU A 160 11.76 31.33 29.98
N ARG A 161 12.30 30.67 31.02
CA ARG A 161 11.97 29.28 31.34
C ARG A 161 10.47 29.11 31.65
N GLU A 162 9.88 30.02 32.43
CA GLU A 162 8.45 29.98 32.74
C GLU A 162 7.60 30.10 31.47
N LYS A 163 7.95 31.04 30.58
CA LYS A 163 7.29 31.24 29.30
C LYS A 163 7.41 30.00 28.39
N ALA A 164 8.59 29.37 28.35
CA ALA A 164 8.80 28.14 27.60
C ALA A 164 7.95 26.98 28.14
N LEU A 165 7.90 26.81 29.47
CA LEU A 165 7.07 25.79 30.12
C LEU A 165 5.57 26.02 29.84
N GLU A 166 5.10 27.26 29.88
CA GLU A 166 3.70 27.57 29.58
C GLU A 166 3.37 27.32 28.10
N SER A 167 4.26 27.71 27.19
CA SER A 167 4.09 27.41 25.76
C SER A 167 4.04 25.90 25.49
N MET A 168 4.90 25.12 26.14
CA MET A 168 4.90 23.65 26.03
C MET A 168 3.62 23.06 26.64
N ARG A 169 3.17 23.57 27.79
CA ARG A 169 1.94 23.13 28.45
C ARG A 169 0.73 23.30 27.52
N LEU A 170 0.60 24.47 26.88
CA LEU A 170 -0.44 24.69 25.88
C LEU A 170 -0.31 23.66 24.74
N SER A 171 0.87 23.54 24.12
CA SER A 171 1.05 22.59 23.00
C SER A 171 0.76 21.12 23.36
N LEU A 172 1.02 20.70 24.60
CA LEU A 172 0.88 19.31 25.05
C LEU A 172 -0.54 18.95 25.49
N PHE A 173 -1.25 19.90 26.11
CA PHE A 173 -2.55 19.66 26.75
C PHE A 173 -3.71 20.37 26.06
N ASN A 174 -3.47 21.00 24.90
CA ASN A 174 -4.55 21.44 24.04
C ASN A 174 -5.44 20.23 23.67
N LYS A 175 -6.75 20.44 23.69
CA LYS A 175 -7.69 19.46 23.15
C LYS A 175 -7.40 19.35 21.65
N ASP A 176 -7.13 18.14 21.19
CA ASP A 176 -6.99 17.88 19.77
C ASP A 176 -8.35 18.20 19.11
N ASP A 177 -8.40 19.19 18.20
CA ASP A 177 -9.55 19.39 17.28
C ASP A 177 -9.73 18.18 16.34
#